data_AF-A0A1W9GWE5-F1
#
_entry.id   AF-A0A1W9GWE5-F1
#
_cell.length_a   1.000
_cell.length_b   1.000
_cell.length_c   1.000
_cell.angle_alpha   90.00
_cell.angle_beta   90.00
_cell.angle_gamma   90.00
#
_symmetry.space_group_name_H-M   'P 1'
#
loop_
_entity.id
_entity.type
_entity.pdbx_description
1 polymer ?
#
loop_
_entity_poly.entity_id
_entity_poly.type
_entity_poly.pdbx_seq_one_letter_code
_entity_poly.pdbx_strand_id
1 'polypeptide(L)'
;MAALLAAVTSVADPQTAPADPPAAPGNSQVAPADPPKPTPDQPDIIVEAERHLPRKAIDIYVGEVTQYAEFQIPRFHEPICPVVIGMDDRYAGYIVERIKTIARQLKLRVAPTAKCDANLVVVFAVDGAAFVRDVRAKRPDWLAGMFTPDVDRLARPGQPARAWSATSIRNEDGQPMAGGVMIVKSASILREPTRQYLDASFVVIEQAAATGLTLRQLADYAAMRGLARTREPAPGSGVKTILGLFDRTTTAHAGGITSTDFAYLQALYARKGEESGVQERGRIARRIRKGQE
;
A
#
# COMPACT_ATOMS: atom_id res chain seq x y z
N MET A 1 -39.99 -22.69 42.57
CA MET A 1 -40.53 -24.03 42.81
C MET A 1 -39.49 -25.06 42.37
N ALA A 2 -39.12 -25.98 43.28
CA ALA A 2 -38.45 -27.29 43.13
C ALA A 2 -37.18 -27.38 42.24
N ALA A 3 -35.95 -27.71 42.68
CA ALA A 3 -35.40 -28.71 43.62
C ALA A 3 -35.69 -30.19 43.27
N LEU A 4 -34.65 -30.94 42.86
CA LEU A 4 -34.16 -32.24 43.40
C LEU A 4 -33.11 -32.88 42.42
N LEU A 5 -31.86 -33.11 42.85
CA LEU A 5 -31.24 -34.38 43.35
C LEU A 5 -31.17 -35.53 42.31
N ALA A 6 -30.18 -36.44 42.24
CA ALA A 6 -28.82 -36.65 42.74
C ALA A 6 -28.39 -38.06 42.21
N ALA A 7 -27.10 -38.35 42.02
CA ALA A 7 -26.51 -39.65 42.34
C ALA A 7 -24.99 -39.64 42.10
N VAL A 8 -24.26 -39.93 43.18
CA VAL A 8 -22.81 -40.17 43.27
C VAL A 8 -22.65 -41.66 43.59
N THR A 9 -21.65 -42.33 43.01
CA THR A 9 -21.13 -43.59 43.57
C THR A 9 -19.62 -43.54 43.67
N SER A 10 -19.16 -43.67 44.92
CA SER A 10 -17.80 -43.78 45.41
C SER A 10 -17.36 -45.25 45.43
N VAL A 11 -16.07 -45.52 45.24
CA VAL A 11 -15.41 -46.73 45.75
C VAL A 11 -14.06 -46.36 46.39
N ALA A 12 -13.75 -47.10 47.46
CA ALA A 12 -12.81 -46.91 48.55
C ALA A 12 -11.29 -46.95 48.27
N ASP A 13 -10.60 -46.30 49.21
CA ASP A 13 -9.18 -46.29 49.62
C ASP A 13 -8.59 -47.68 49.98
N PRO A 14 -7.24 -47.85 50.03
CA PRO A 14 -6.59 -47.76 51.34
C PRO A 14 -5.19 -47.10 51.40
N GLN A 15 -4.92 -46.56 52.58
CA GLN A 15 -3.74 -45.82 53.08
C GLN A 15 -2.41 -46.59 53.08
N THR A 16 -1.29 -45.87 52.96
CA THR A 16 -0.02 -46.21 53.62
C THR A 16 0.84 -44.96 53.91
N ALA A 17 1.57 -45.02 55.03
CA ALA A 17 2.21 -43.93 55.79
C ALA A 17 3.58 -43.44 55.21
N PRO A 18 4.23 -42.39 55.79
CA PRO A 18 5.20 -41.54 55.12
C PRO A 18 6.66 -42.03 55.22
N ALA A 19 7.50 -41.63 54.26
CA ALA A 19 8.96 -41.82 54.29
C ALA A 19 9.69 -40.48 54.07
N ASP A 20 10.80 -40.32 54.79
CA ASP A 20 11.64 -39.13 54.98
C ASP A 20 12.17 -38.45 53.71
N PRO A 21 12.56 -37.16 53.77
CA PRO A 21 13.04 -36.41 52.61
C PRO A 21 14.55 -36.60 52.40
N PRO A 22 15.02 -36.84 51.16
CA PRO A 22 16.42 -36.63 50.83
C PRO A 22 16.62 -35.39 49.97
N ALA A 23 17.52 -34.54 50.48
CA ALA A 23 18.55 -33.74 49.80
C ALA A 23 18.20 -32.97 48.51
N ALA A 24 18.38 -31.65 48.61
CA ALA A 24 18.54 -30.77 47.46
C ALA A 24 19.80 -31.11 46.63
N PRO A 25 19.70 -31.08 45.30
CA PRO A 25 20.74 -30.56 44.42
C PRO A 25 20.20 -29.25 43.79
N GLY A 26 20.89 -28.13 43.86
CA GLY A 26 22.10 -27.89 43.08
C GLY A 26 21.77 -26.73 42.12
N ASN A 27 22.39 -25.58 42.37
CA ASN A 27 22.24 -24.36 41.57
C ASN A 27 22.68 -24.62 40.13
N SER A 28 21.73 -24.75 39.20
CA SER A 28 22.01 -24.68 37.76
C SER A 28 21.66 -23.28 37.26
N GLN A 29 22.70 -22.50 36.98
CA GLN A 29 22.61 -21.24 36.24
C GLN A 29 21.96 -21.50 34.88
N VAL A 30 20.83 -20.85 34.63
CA VAL A 30 20.20 -20.81 33.30
C VAL A 30 21.05 -19.89 32.41
N ALA A 31 21.69 -20.47 31.40
CA ALA A 31 22.31 -19.70 30.33
C ALA A 31 21.24 -18.88 29.58
N PRO A 32 21.57 -17.68 29.04
CA PRO A 32 20.59 -16.89 28.30
C PRO A 32 20.09 -17.68 27.09
N ALA A 33 18.78 -17.89 27.01
CA ALA A 33 18.17 -18.48 25.82
C ALA A 33 18.35 -17.51 24.63
N ASP A 34 18.81 -18.05 23.50
CA ASP A 34 18.83 -17.32 22.23
C ASP A 34 17.42 -16.79 21.90
N PRO A 35 17.31 -15.59 21.31
CA PRO A 35 16.02 -15.04 20.92
C PRO A 35 15.31 -15.99 19.93
N PRO A 36 13.98 -16.16 20.06
CA PRO A 36 13.24 -17.11 19.24
C PRO A 36 13.34 -16.71 17.76
N LYS A 37 13.73 -17.67 16.91
CA LYS A 37 13.69 -17.52 15.46
C LYS A 37 12.24 -17.29 15.00
N PRO A 38 12.00 -16.32 14.09
CA PRO A 38 10.65 -16.03 13.62
C PRO A 38 10.06 -17.20 12.81
N THR A 39 8.79 -17.49 13.07
CA THR A 39 7.98 -18.53 12.42
C THR A 39 7.55 -18.09 11.00
N PRO A 40 7.39 -18.99 10.00
CA PRO A 40 7.21 -18.64 8.59
C PRO A 40 5.88 -17.97 8.17
N ASP A 41 4.97 -17.69 9.10
CA ASP A 41 3.57 -17.28 8.81
C ASP A 41 3.26 -15.80 9.08
N GLN A 42 4.28 -14.95 9.21
CA GLN A 42 4.10 -13.51 9.13
C GLN A 42 4.61 -13.02 7.78
N PRO A 43 3.81 -12.30 6.97
CA PRO A 43 4.31 -11.61 5.79
C PRO A 43 5.10 -10.38 6.24
N ASP A 44 6.27 -10.62 6.83
CA ASP A 44 7.22 -9.58 7.15
C ASP A 44 7.61 -8.90 5.84
N ILE A 45 7.28 -7.61 5.75
CA ILE A 45 7.74 -6.78 4.65
C ILE A 45 9.24 -6.61 4.84
N ILE A 46 10.01 -7.48 4.20
CA ILE A 46 11.45 -7.27 4.02
C ILE A 46 11.59 -6.07 3.09
N VAL A 47 11.64 -4.87 3.65
CA VAL A 47 12.04 -3.68 2.91
C VAL A 47 13.47 -3.92 2.47
N GLU A 48 13.75 -3.83 1.17
CA GLU A 48 15.14 -3.92 0.72
C GLU A 48 15.89 -2.71 1.27
N ALA A 49 16.71 -2.98 2.29
CA ALA A 49 17.60 -2.00 2.88
C ALA A 49 18.65 -1.64 1.82
N GLU A 50 18.63 -0.38 1.41
CA GLU A 50 19.57 0.15 0.45
C GLU A 50 20.52 1.13 1.15
N ARG A 51 21.70 1.36 0.57
CA ARG A 51 22.56 2.45 1.04
C ARG A 51 21.78 3.77 0.94
N HIS A 52 21.99 4.64 1.92
CA HIS A 52 21.42 5.98 1.90
C HIS A 52 21.67 6.65 0.55
N LEU A 53 20.57 7.11 -0.08
CA LEU A 53 20.63 7.79 -1.35
C LEU A 53 21.22 9.19 -1.13
N PRO A 54 22.07 9.68 -2.04
CA PRO A 54 22.47 11.08 -2.01
C PRO A 54 21.24 12.00 -2.01
N ARG A 55 21.30 13.11 -1.27
CA ARG A 55 20.19 14.08 -1.17
C ARG A 55 19.61 14.46 -2.54
N LYS A 56 20.48 14.67 -3.53
CA LYS A 56 20.09 15.00 -4.91
C LYS A 56 19.32 13.87 -5.61
N ALA A 57 19.66 12.60 -5.35
CA ALA A 57 18.96 11.45 -5.91
C ALA A 57 17.54 11.33 -5.34
N ILE A 58 17.34 11.67 -4.05
CA ILE A 58 16.00 11.74 -3.44
C ILE A 58 15.17 12.85 -4.07
N ASP A 59 15.75 14.05 -4.25
CA ASP A 59 15.02 15.18 -4.84
C ASP A 59 14.60 14.86 -6.29
N ILE A 60 15.48 14.22 -7.07
CA ILE A 60 15.19 13.73 -8.41
C ILE A 60 14.09 12.66 -8.36
N TYR A 61 14.25 11.62 -7.55
CA TYR A 61 13.26 10.55 -7.41
C TYR A 61 11.87 11.12 -7.07
N VAL A 62 11.76 11.95 -6.02
CA VAL A 62 10.47 12.55 -5.64
C VAL A 62 9.91 13.44 -6.75
N GLY A 63 10.76 14.24 -7.41
CA GLY A 63 10.38 15.04 -8.58
C GLY A 63 9.90 14.20 -9.77
N GLU A 64 10.52 13.04 -9.97
CA GLU A 64 10.24 12.12 -11.05
C GLU A 64 9.03 11.25 -10.79
N VAL A 65 8.72 10.86 -9.56
CA VAL A 65 7.63 9.90 -9.34
C VAL A 65 6.31 10.55 -8.97
N THR A 66 6.26 11.72 -8.30
CA THR A 66 4.96 12.29 -7.92
C THR A 66 4.22 12.90 -9.11
N GLN A 67 2.91 12.65 -9.17
CA GLN A 67 2.00 13.31 -10.09
C GLN A 67 0.99 14.16 -9.31
N TYR A 68 0.69 15.35 -9.84
CA TYR A 68 -0.33 16.23 -9.30
C TYR A 68 -1.70 15.93 -9.92
N ALA A 69 -2.76 16.18 -9.16
CA ALA A 69 -4.09 16.46 -9.67
C ALA A 69 -4.31 17.96 -9.52
N GLU A 70 -4.49 18.68 -10.63
CA GLU A 70 -4.45 20.14 -10.65
C GLU A 70 -3.17 20.66 -10.00
N PHE A 71 -3.24 21.21 -8.79
CA PHE A 71 -2.11 21.79 -8.06
C PHE A 71 -1.78 21.08 -6.75
N GLN A 72 -2.37 19.92 -6.45
CA GLN A 72 -2.13 19.17 -5.21
C GLN A 72 -1.79 17.71 -5.48
N ILE A 73 -1.21 17.01 -4.48
CA ILE A 73 -0.92 15.58 -4.59
C ILE A 73 -2.11 14.78 -4.02
N PRO A 74 -2.84 14.01 -4.83
CA PRO A 74 -4.01 13.27 -4.35
C PRO A 74 -3.60 12.10 -3.44
N ARG A 75 -4.46 11.76 -2.48
CA ARG A 75 -4.28 10.60 -1.59
C ARG A 75 -5.61 10.02 -1.13
N PHE A 76 -5.59 8.79 -0.64
CA PHE A 76 -6.78 8.21 -0.03
C PHE A 76 -7.09 8.86 1.31
N HIS A 77 -8.37 9.18 1.50
CA HIS A 77 -8.94 9.53 2.79
C HIS A 77 -9.88 8.45 3.31
N GLU A 78 -10.45 7.64 2.42
CA GLU A 78 -11.32 6.50 2.73
C GLU A 78 -10.55 5.20 3.02
N PRO A 79 -11.18 4.19 3.66
CA PRO A 79 -10.56 2.89 3.86
C PRO A 79 -10.15 2.26 2.52
N ILE A 80 -8.95 1.72 2.45
CA ILE A 80 -8.46 1.01 1.27
C ILE A 80 -9.22 -0.31 1.12
N CYS A 81 -9.79 -0.52 -0.06
CA CYS A 81 -10.50 -1.73 -0.47
C CYS A 81 -9.89 -2.19 -1.82
N PRO A 82 -8.81 -3.00 -1.78
CA PRO A 82 -8.15 -3.45 -2.98
C PRO A 82 -8.84 -4.69 -3.57
N VAL A 83 -8.92 -4.74 -4.90
CA VAL A 83 -9.39 -5.90 -5.66
C VAL A 83 -8.41 -6.19 -6.80
N VAL A 84 -8.28 -7.46 -7.15
CA VAL A 84 -7.45 -7.92 -8.28
C VAL A 84 -8.33 -8.68 -9.25
N ILE A 85 -8.21 -8.37 -10.54
CA ILE A 85 -9.03 -8.94 -11.62
C ILE A 85 -8.09 -9.51 -12.70
N GLY A 86 -8.49 -10.62 -13.33
CA GLY A 86 -7.77 -11.17 -14.49
C GLY A 86 -6.70 -12.22 -14.16
N MET A 87 -6.77 -12.86 -12.99
CA MET A 87 -5.97 -14.02 -12.60
C MET A 87 -6.74 -14.92 -11.63
N ASP A 88 -6.18 -16.09 -11.30
CA ASP A 88 -6.76 -17.04 -10.33
C ASP A 88 -6.90 -16.42 -8.93
N ASP A 89 -8.00 -16.73 -8.25
CA ASP A 89 -8.39 -16.17 -6.95
C ASP A 89 -7.32 -16.33 -5.88
N ARG A 90 -6.52 -17.41 -5.94
CA ARG A 90 -5.43 -17.66 -4.98
C ARG A 90 -4.34 -16.60 -5.11
N TYR A 91 -3.93 -16.29 -6.34
CA TYR A 91 -2.89 -15.30 -6.62
C TYR A 91 -3.42 -13.88 -6.41
N ALA A 92 -4.67 -13.64 -6.79
CA ALA A 92 -5.37 -12.40 -6.50
C ALA A 92 -5.42 -12.12 -4.99
N GLY A 93 -5.78 -13.13 -4.18
CA GLY A 93 -5.83 -13.04 -2.72
C GLY A 93 -4.49 -12.68 -2.09
N TYR A 94 -3.39 -13.26 -2.59
CA TYR A 94 -2.04 -12.89 -2.13
C TYR A 94 -1.74 -11.41 -2.39
N ILE A 95 -2.00 -10.91 -3.61
CA ILE A 95 -1.75 -9.51 -3.97
C ILE A 95 -2.61 -8.57 -3.13
N VAL A 96 -3.89 -8.89 -2.95
CA VAL A 96 -4.83 -8.13 -2.11
C VAL A 96 -4.30 -8.01 -0.68
N GLU A 97 -3.93 -9.12 -0.04
CA GLU A 97 -3.44 -9.09 1.35
C GLU A 97 -2.10 -8.38 1.47
N ARG A 98 -1.23 -8.48 0.46
CA ARG A 98 0.03 -7.73 0.44
C ARG A 98 -0.20 -6.23 0.38
N ILE A 99 -1.10 -5.74 -0.49
CA ILE A 99 -1.48 -4.32 -0.57
C ILE A 99 -2.07 -3.85 0.76
N LYS A 100 -2.98 -4.62 1.36
CA LYS A 100 -3.56 -4.29 2.68
C LYS A 100 -2.48 -4.22 3.76
N THR A 101 -1.50 -5.11 3.74
CA THR A 101 -0.39 -5.12 4.71
C THR A 101 0.44 -3.85 4.60
N ILE A 102 0.81 -3.44 3.37
CA ILE A 102 1.51 -2.16 3.13
C ILE A 102 0.66 -0.97 3.61
N ALA A 103 -0.63 -0.94 3.28
CA ALA A 103 -1.54 0.11 3.71
C ALA A 103 -1.63 0.23 5.25
N ARG A 104 -1.74 -0.90 5.96
CA ARG A 104 -1.75 -0.93 7.45
C ARG A 104 -0.44 -0.39 8.04
N GLN A 105 0.71 -0.73 7.46
CA GLN A 105 2.01 -0.21 7.92
C GLN A 105 2.16 1.30 7.69
N LEU A 106 1.51 1.83 6.66
CA LEU A 106 1.37 3.27 6.41
C LEU A 106 0.32 3.93 7.31
N LYS A 107 -0.30 3.18 8.23
CA LYS A 107 -1.38 3.61 9.13
C LYS A 107 -2.66 4.05 8.40
N LEU A 108 -2.86 3.54 7.19
CA LEU A 108 -4.10 3.73 6.45
C LEU A 108 -5.17 2.81 6.98
N ARG A 109 -6.42 3.28 6.94
CA ARG A 109 -7.58 2.44 7.20
C ARG A 109 -7.72 1.45 6.05
N VAL A 110 -7.99 0.20 6.37
CA VAL A 110 -8.31 -0.84 5.39
C VAL A 110 -9.72 -1.30 5.69
N ALA A 111 -10.52 -1.53 4.65
CA ALA A 111 -11.88 -2.03 4.82
C ALA A 111 -11.88 -3.37 5.58
N PRO A 112 -12.75 -3.55 6.60
CA PRO A 112 -12.72 -4.72 7.47
C PRO A 112 -13.24 -5.99 6.79
N THR A 113 -14.09 -5.82 5.78
CA THR A 113 -14.75 -6.91 5.06
C THR A 113 -14.21 -7.04 3.65
N ALA A 114 -14.25 -8.26 3.11
CA ALA A 114 -13.95 -8.50 1.70
C ALA A 114 -15.00 -7.90 0.76
N LYS A 115 -16.25 -7.74 1.23
CA LYS A 115 -17.31 -7.00 0.54
C LYS A 115 -17.22 -5.54 0.95
N CYS A 116 -16.53 -4.75 0.13
CA CYS A 116 -16.40 -3.30 0.26
C CYS A 116 -16.41 -2.66 -1.13
N ASP A 117 -16.62 -1.35 -1.20
CA ASP A 117 -16.56 -0.60 -2.45
C ASP A 117 -15.10 -0.46 -2.89
N ALA A 118 -14.73 -1.16 -3.95
CA ALA A 118 -13.35 -1.21 -4.42
C ALA A 118 -12.85 0.15 -4.90
N ASN A 119 -11.76 0.62 -4.29
CA ASN A 119 -11.11 1.89 -4.62
C ASN A 119 -9.64 1.73 -5.01
N LEU A 120 -9.10 0.51 -5.01
CA LEU A 120 -7.80 0.20 -5.59
C LEU A 120 -7.95 -1.06 -6.44
N VAL A 121 -8.00 -0.89 -7.75
CA VAL A 121 -8.29 -1.96 -8.71
C VAL A 121 -7.02 -2.32 -9.45
N VAL A 122 -6.55 -3.55 -9.24
CA VAL A 122 -5.43 -4.11 -10.00
C VAL A 122 -5.99 -5.04 -11.07
N VAL A 123 -5.55 -4.87 -12.31
CA VAL A 123 -6.05 -5.64 -13.46
C VAL A 123 -4.90 -6.29 -14.18
N PHE A 124 -4.95 -7.61 -14.32
CA PHE A 124 -4.05 -8.38 -15.18
C PHE A 124 -4.72 -8.58 -16.54
N ALA A 125 -4.40 -7.69 -17.47
CA ALA A 125 -5.02 -7.63 -18.79
C ALA A 125 -4.22 -8.40 -19.84
N VAL A 126 -4.92 -9.03 -20.79
CA VAL A 126 -4.29 -9.58 -22.00
C VAL A 126 -3.78 -8.45 -22.90
N ASP A 127 -4.61 -7.41 -23.08
CA ASP A 127 -4.24 -6.16 -23.76
C ASP A 127 -4.69 -4.98 -22.88
N GLY A 128 -3.72 -4.31 -22.25
CA GLY A 128 -4.02 -3.20 -21.36
C GLY A 128 -4.46 -1.93 -22.12
N ALA A 129 -4.08 -1.77 -23.38
CA ALA A 129 -4.55 -0.68 -24.22
C ALA A 129 -6.03 -0.87 -24.59
N ALA A 130 -6.42 -2.09 -24.95
CA ALA A 130 -7.82 -2.46 -25.16
C ALA A 130 -8.66 -2.25 -23.90
N PHE A 131 -8.13 -2.66 -22.74
CA PHE A 131 -8.81 -2.43 -21.46
C PHE A 131 -9.12 -0.95 -21.22
N VAL A 132 -8.16 -0.05 -21.46
CA VAL A 132 -8.40 1.40 -21.32
C VAL A 132 -9.45 1.92 -22.30
N ARG A 133 -9.46 1.42 -23.54
CA ARG A 133 -10.51 1.77 -24.52
C ARG A 133 -11.89 1.31 -24.06
N ASP A 134 -11.98 0.12 -23.48
CA ASP A 134 -13.21 -0.41 -22.89
C ASP A 134 -13.67 0.43 -21.69
N VAL A 135 -12.76 0.82 -20.80
CA VAL A 135 -13.06 1.72 -19.67
C VAL A 135 -13.62 3.04 -20.19
N ARG A 136 -13.01 3.64 -21.21
CA ARG A 136 -13.49 4.89 -21.82
C ARG A 136 -14.92 4.76 -22.37
N ALA A 137 -15.26 3.62 -22.95
CA ALA A 137 -16.58 3.40 -23.55
C ALA A 137 -17.66 3.01 -22.52
N LYS A 138 -17.30 2.20 -21.52
CA LYS A 138 -18.26 1.51 -20.64
C LYS A 138 -18.25 2.02 -19.20
N ARG A 139 -17.15 2.59 -18.74
CA ARG A 139 -16.91 3.06 -17.36
C ARG A 139 -16.22 4.43 -17.33
N PRO A 140 -16.81 5.47 -17.96
CA PRO A 140 -16.21 6.81 -17.97
C PRO A 140 -16.03 7.39 -16.55
N ASP A 141 -16.80 6.91 -15.57
CA ASP A 141 -16.64 7.23 -14.15
C ASP A 141 -15.26 6.85 -13.60
N TRP A 142 -14.62 5.80 -14.10
CA TRP A 142 -13.27 5.38 -13.70
C TRP A 142 -12.15 6.30 -14.21
N LEU A 143 -12.50 7.25 -15.08
CA LEU A 143 -11.59 8.26 -15.63
C LEU A 143 -11.90 9.66 -15.08
N ALA A 144 -12.70 9.76 -14.01
CA ALA A 144 -13.06 11.05 -13.41
C ALA A 144 -11.80 11.85 -13.02
N GLY A 145 -11.73 13.12 -13.45
CA GLY A 145 -10.56 13.97 -13.21
C GLY A 145 -9.39 13.75 -14.18
N MET A 146 -9.53 12.91 -15.21
CA MET A 146 -8.54 12.76 -16.28
C MET A 146 -8.86 13.66 -17.49
N PHE A 147 -7.80 14.16 -18.12
CA PHE A 147 -7.92 14.86 -19.41
C PHE A 147 -7.79 13.86 -20.57
N THR A 148 -8.46 14.16 -21.69
CA THR A 148 -8.45 13.30 -22.90
C THR A 148 -7.05 12.90 -23.36
N PRO A 149 -6.03 13.80 -23.43
CA PRO A 149 -4.68 13.41 -23.84
C PRO A 149 -4.01 12.39 -22.91
N ASP A 150 -4.37 12.40 -21.61
CA ASP A 150 -3.86 11.43 -20.65
C ASP A 150 -4.48 10.05 -20.88
N VAL A 151 -5.80 10.02 -21.11
CA VAL A 151 -6.52 8.79 -21.47
C VAL A 151 -6.00 8.22 -22.80
N ASP A 152 -5.78 9.07 -23.80
CA ASP A 152 -5.23 8.65 -25.09
C ASP A 152 -3.84 8.04 -24.95
N ARG A 153 -3.01 8.56 -24.04
CA ARG A 153 -1.68 8.00 -23.73
C ARG A 153 -1.77 6.64 -23.05
N LEU A 154 -2.73 6.44 -22.14
CA LEU A 154 -2.98 5.14 -21.51
C LEU A 154 -3.48 4.10 -22.54
N ALA A 155 -4.27 4.53 -23.53
CA ALA A 155 -4.80 3.67 -24.59
C ALA A 155 -3.78 3.28 -25.68
N ARG A 156 -2.51 3.71 -25.56
CA ARG A 156 -1.44 3.33 -26.49
C ARG A 156 -0.91 1.91 -26.20
N PRO A 157 -0.58 1.13 -27.25
CA PRO A 157 0.06 -0.17 -27.08
C PRO A 157 1.51 -0.02 -26.59
N GLY A 158 2.09 -1.12 -26.12
CA GLY A 158 3.54 -1.23 -25.81
C GLY A 158 3.95 -0.85 -24.39
N GLN A 159 3.01 -0.49 -23.52
CA GLN A 159 3.28 -0.25 -22.10
C GLN A 159 3.04 -1.54 -21.30
N PRO A 160 4.06 -2.10 -20.61
CA PRO A 160 3.92 -3.34 -19.83
C PRO A 160 2.99 -3.17 -18.63
N ALA A 161 2.89 -1.95 -18.10
CA ALA A 161 1.95 -1.58 -17.06
C ALA A 161 1.51 -0.12 -17.23
N ARG A 162 0.34 0.19 -16.69
CA ARG A 162 -0.31 1.50 -16.76
C ARG A 162 -0.96 1.76 -15.42
N ALA A 163 -0.97 3.01 -14.97
CA ALA A 163 -1.76 3.37 -13.80
C ALA A 163 -2.35 4.76 -13.93
N TRP A 164 -3.54 4.93 -13.37
CA TRP A 164 -4.20 6.22 -13.22
C TRP A 164 -5.08 6.22 -11.98
N SER A 165 -5.62 7.39 -11.65
CA SER A 165 -6.53 7.55 -10.53
C SER A 165 -7.72 8.41 -10.94
N ALA A 166 -8.89 8.04 -10.46
CA ALA A 166 -10.04 8.92 -10.38
C ALA A 166 -9.86 9.85 -9.17
N THR A 167 -10.02 11.15 -9.38
CA THR A 167 -9.79 12.16 -8.32
C THR A 167 -10.92 13.17 -8.23
N SER A 168 -11.16 13.67 -7.02
CA SER A 168 -12.08 14.77 -6.77
C SER A 168 -11.49 15.79 -5.81
N ILE A 169 -11.85 17.05 -6.04
CA ILE A 169 -11.57 18.12 -5.10
C ILE A 169 -12.61 18.11 -3.98
N ARG A 170 -12.15 18.19 -2.73
CA ARG A 170 -12.97 18.29 -1.53
C ARG A 170 -12.54 19.51 -0.72
N ASN A 171 -13.46 20.09 0.04
CA ASN A 171 -13.12 21.16 0.97
C ASN A 171 -12.39 20.61 2.22
N GLU A 172 -12.08 21.49 3.17
CA GLU A 172 -11.36 21.16 4.40
C GLU A 172 -12.10 20.14 5.30
N ASP A 173 -13.42 20.09 5.18
CA ASP A 173 -14.32 19.18 5.88
C ASP A 173 -14.52 17.85 5.12
N GLY A 174 -13.93 17.70 3.93
CA GLY A 174 -14.07 16.52 3.07
C GLY A 174 -15.35 16.50 2.23
N GLN A 175 -16.07 17.62 2.16
CA GLN A 175 -17.30 17.72 1.38
C GLN A 175 -16.99 17.93 -0.11
N PRO A 176 -17.76 17.29 -1.02
CA PRO A 176 -17.64 17.53 -2.45
C PRO A 176 -18.16 18.92 -2.84
N MET A 177 -17.86 19.33 -4.06
CA MET A 177 -18.61 20.41 -4.71
C MET A 177 -20.07 20.02 -4.85
N ALA A 178 -20.97 20.97 -4.59
CA ALA A 178 -22.41 20.81 -4.77
C ALA A 178 -22.91 21.88 -5.74
N GLY A 179 -23.59 21.46 -6.82
CA GLY A 179 -24.12 22.40 -7.82
C GLY A 179 -23.06 23.28 -8.51
N GLY A 180 -21.82 22.78 -8.63
CA GLY A 180 -20.69 23.54 -9.20
C GLY A 180 -20.05 24.56 -8.24
N VAL A 181 -20.49 24.60 -6.98
CA VAL A 181 -19.95 25.50 -5.96
C VAL A 181 -19.22 24.70 -4.89
N MET A 182 -18.02 25.16 -4.52
CA MET A 182 -17.29 24.68 -3.35
C MET A 182 -17.43 25.66 -2.19
N ILE A 183 -18.05 25.22 -1.10
CA ILE A 183 -18.12 26.00 0.14
C ILE A 183 -16.85 25.70 0.95
N VAL A 184 -16.09 26.75 1.25
CA VAL A 184 -14.91 26.70 2.13
C VAL A 184 -15.16 27.62 3.32
N LYS A 185 -14.65 27.24 4.50
CA LYS A 185 -14.84 27.97 5.76
C LYS A 185 -13.53 28.54 6.31
N SER A 186 -12.40 28.11 5.78
CA SER A 186 -11.06 28.49 6.21
C SER A 186 -10.41 29.46 5.22
N ALA A 187 -9.69 30.44 5.78
CA ALA A 187 -8.77 31.30 5.05
C ALA A 187 -7.39 31.15 5.71
N SER A 188 -6.42 30.61 4.96
CA SER A 188 -5.06 30.40 5.44
C SER A 188 -4.07 30.62 4.33
N ILE A 189 -2.94 31.26 4.64
CA ILE A 189 -1.81 31.43 3.72
C ILE A 189 -0.97 30.14 3.66
N LEU A 190 -1.06 29.30 4.70
CA LEU A 190 -0.26 28.08 4.86
C LEU A 190 -1.02 26.80 4.51
N ARG A 191 -2.35 26.85 4.43
CA ARG A 191 -3.21 25.69 4.21
C ARG A 191 -4.20 26.01 3.11
N GLU A 192 -4.22 25.16 2.10
CA GLU A 192 -5.25 25.18 1.07
C GLU A 192 -6.61 24.83 1.72
N PRO A 193 -7.67 25.59 1.41
CA PRO A 193 -9.01 25.28 1.89
C PRO A 193 -9.62 24.04 1.19
N THR A 194 -8.91 23.52 0.19
CA THR A 194 -9.31 22.35 -0.59
C THR A 194 -8.20 21.29 -0.58
N ARG A 195 -8.58 20.07 -0.93
CA ARG A 195 -7.70 18.91 -1.02
C ARG A 195 -8.11 18.05 -2.20
N GLN A 196 -7.13 17.44 -2.86
CA GLN A 196 -7.38 16.44 -3.89
C GLN A 196 -7.48 15.04 -3.26
N TYR A 197 -8.63 14.41 -3.45
CA TYR A 197 -8.90 13.05 -3.00
C TYR A 197 -8.54 12.08 -4.11
N LEU A 198 -7.97 10.94 -3.72
CA LEU A 198 -7.88 9.77 -4.56
C LEU A 198 -9.14 8.94 -4.29
N ASP A 199 -10.12 9.03 -5.19
CA ASP A 199 -11.41 8.33 -5.05
C ASP A 199 -11.27 6.86 -5.46
N ALA A 200 -10.53 6.60 -6.54
CA ALA A 200 -10.14 5.25 -6.95
C ALA A 200 -8.80 5.25 -7.70
N SER A 201 -8.03 4.18 -7.58
CA SER A 201 -6.80 3.93 -8.34
C SER A 201 -6.93 2.68 -9.19
N PHE A 202 -6.33 2.71 -10.37
CA PHE A 202 -6.33 1.60 -11.31
C PHE A 202 -4.89 1.29 -11.71
N VAL A 203 -4.47 0.04 -11.53
CA VAL A 203 -3.17 -0.46 -11.96
C VAL A 203 -3.39 -1.60 -12.92
N VAL A 204 -3.10 -1.39 -14.20
CA VAL A 204 -3.27 -2.39 -15.26
C VAL A 204 -1.90 -2.92 -15.64
N ILE A 205 -1.69 -4.21 -15.43
CA ILE A 205 -0.46 -4.93 -15.77
C ILE A 205 -0.78 -5.89 -16.91
N GLU A 206 0.01 -5.86 -17.98
CA GLU A 206 -0.14 -6.83 -19.07
C GLU A 206 0.36 -8.20 -18.62
N GLN A 207 -0.44 -9.26 -18.83
CA GLN A 207 -0.11 -10.61 -18.37
C GLN A 207 1.23 -11.10 -18.93
N ALA A 208 1.53 -10.77 -20.19
CA ALA A 208 2.82 -11.10 -20.81
C ALA A 208 4.00 -10.47 -20.05
N ALA A 209 3.85 -9.22 -19.58
CA ALA A 209 4.89 -8.51 -18.83
C ALA A 209 5.06 -9.03 -17.38
N ALA A 210 4.05 -9.69 -16.83
CA ALA A 210 4.12 -10.29 -15.50
C ALA A 210 4.93 -11.61 -15.46
N THR A 211 5.21 -12.20 -16.63
CA THR A 211 5.92 -13.48 -16.71
C THR A 211 7.34 -13.36 -16.17
N GLY A 212 7.73 -14.27 -15.26
CA GLY A 212 9.04 -14.28 -14.63
C GLY A 212 9.19 -13.34 -13.43
N LEU A 213 8.17 -12.53 -13.11
CA LEU A 213 8.11 -11.71 -11.91
C LEU A 213 7.43 -12.46 -10.77
N THR A 214 7.86 -12.19 -9.54
CA THR A 214 7.22 -12.76 -8.36
C THR A 214 5.89 -12.05 -8.06
N LEU A 215 4.93 -12.77 -7.46
CA LEU A 215 3.68 -12.16 -6.97
C LEU A 215 3.95 -11.01 -5.98
N ARG A 216 5.03 -11.11 -5.20
CA ARG A 216 5.48 -10.06 -4.29
C ARG A 216 5.86 -8.79 -5.05
N GLN A 217 6.66 -8.89 -6.11
CA GLN A 217 7.04 -7.73 -6.92
C GLN A 217 5.83 -7.08 -7.56
N LEU A 218 4.92 -7.89 -8.13
CA LEU A 218 3.69 -7.40 -8.75
C LEU A 218 2.79 -6.70 -7.73
N ALA A 219 2.64 -7.26 -6.54
CA ALA A 219 1.86 -6.66 -5.45
C ALA A 219 2.49 -5.37 -4.93
N ASP A 220 3.80 -5.33 -4.75
CA ASP A 220 4.53 -4.17 -4.24
C ASP A 220 4.53 -3.03 -5.28
N TYR A 221 4.64 -3.35 -6.59
CA TYR A 221 4.46 -2.39 -7.68
C TYR A 221 3.03 -1.84 -7.69
N ALA A 222 2.03 -2.72 -7.60
CA ALA A 222 0.63 -2.31 -7.58
C ALA A 222 0.29 -1.48 -6.33
N ALA A 223 0.86 -1.80 -5.17
CA ALA A 223 0.71 -0.99 -3.97
C ALA A 223 1.31 0.40 -4.17
N MET A 224 2.52 0.51 -4.73
CA MET A 224 3.17 1.79 -4.96
C MET A 224 2.40 2.66 -5.96
N ARG A 225 1.98 2.09 -7.10
CA ARG A 225 1.20 2.78 -8.14
C ARG A 225 -0.26 3.06 -7.73
N GLY A 226 -0.80 2.24 -6.84
CA GLY A 226 -2.21 2.29 -6.43
C GLY A 226 -2.44 3.20 -5.23
N LEU A 227 -1.58 3.15 -4.21
CA LEU A 227 -1.71 3.96 -2.99
C LEU A 227 -1.29 5.42 -3.20
N ALA A 228 -0.63 5.76 -4.28
CA ALA A 228 -0.30 7.14 -4.62
C ALA A 228 -0.36 7.33 -6.14
N ARG A 229 -0.69 8.54 -6.57
CA ARG A 229 -0.63 8.88 -8.00
C ARG A 229 0.83 9.09 -8.41
N THR A 230 1.46 8.01 -8.85
CA THR A 230 2.88 7.99 -9.23
C THR A 230 3.11 7.62 -10.68
N ARG A 231 4.19 8.14 -11.26
CA ARG A 231 4.73 7.71 -12.55
C ARG A 231 5.98 6.85 -12.38
N GLU A 232 6.25 6.03 -13.39
CA GLU A 232 7.55 5.37 -13.52
C GLU A 232 8.66 6.42 -13.66
N PRO A 233 9.83 6.21 -13.01
CA PRO A 233 10.99 7.05 -13.24
C PRO A 233 11.50 6.88 -14.67
N ALA A 234 12.38 7.79 -15.11
CA ALA A 234 13.02 7.61 -16.41
C ALA A 234 13.83 6.30 -16.44
N PRO A 235 13.85 5.57 -17.57
CA PRO A 235 14.70 4.40 -17.73
C PRO A 235 16.16 4.72 -17.38
N GLY A 236 16.80 3.89 -16.58
CA GLY A 236 18.19 4.10 -16.15
C GLY A 236 18.40 5.24 -15.16
N SER A 237 17.36 5.72 -14.46
CA SER A 237 17.46 6.75 -13.40
C SER A 237 18.45 6.42 -12.27
N GLY A 238 18.87 5.16 -12.14
CA GLY A 238 19.87 4.70 -11.17
C GLY A 238 19.34 4.61 -9.73
N VAL A 239 18.11 5.05 -9.47
CA VAL A 239 17.43 4.86 -8.19
C VAL A 239 16.74 3.50 -8.21
N LYS A 240 17.09 2.62 -7.26
CA LYS A 240 16.40 1.34 -7.13
C LYS A 240 15.04 1.57 -6.48
N THR A 241 14.00 1.32 -7.25
CA THR A 241 12.59 1.51 -6.85
C THR A 241 11.76 0.40 -7.45
N ILE A 242 10.72 -0.02 -6.73
CA ILE A 242 9.72 -0.93 -7.28
C ILE A 242 9.02 -0.33 -8.49
N LEU A 243 8.96 1.00 -8.63
CA LEU A 243 8.40 1.66 -9.82
C LEU A 243 9.18 1.31 -11.09
N GLY A 244 10.46 0.94 -11.00
CA GLY A 244 11.28 0.46 -12.11
C GLY A 244 11.11 -1.03 -12.43
N LEU A 245 10.06 -1.70 -11.91
CA LEU A 245 9.87 -3.15 -12.08
C LEU A 245 9.80 -3.60 -13.55
N PHE A 246 9.30 -2.74 -14.44
CA PHE A 246 9.18 -3.05 -15.87
C PHE A 246 10.22 -2.33 -16.74
N ASP A 247 11.23 -1.70 -16.14
CA ASP A 247 12.32 -1.04 -16.86
C ASP A 247 13.28 -2.08 -17.45
N ARG A 248 13.24 -2.27 -18.77
CA ARG A 248 14.10 -3.26 -19.47
C ARG A 248 15.59 -2.85 -19.52
N THR A 249 15.93 -1.64 -19.10
CA THR A 249 17.32 -1.16 -19.06
C THR A 249 18.04 -1.51 -17.76
N THR A 250 17.31 -1.90 -16.71
CA THR A 250 17.94 -2.38 -15.47
C THR A 250 18.29 -3.86 -15.55
N THR A 251 19.45 -4.22 -15.02
CA THR A 251 19.92 -5.62 -14.92
C THR A 251 19.42 -6.31 -13.66
N ALA A 252 18.94 -5.55 -12.67
CA ALA A 252 18.37 -6.08 -11.43
C ALA A 252 17.17 -5.22 -11.01
N HIS A 253 15.98 -5.82 -11.04
CA HIS A 253 14.78 -5.20 -10.50
C HIS A 253 14.76 -5.32 -8.98
N ALA A 254 14.08 -4.39 -8.30
CA ALA A 254 13.79 -4.53 -6.88
C ALA A 254 12.97 -5.81 -6.65
N GLY A 255 13.32 -6.59 -5.62
CA GLY A 255 12.57 -7.79 -5.22
C GLY A 255 11.26 -7.46 -4.47
N GLY A 256 11.02 -6.19 -4.17
CA GLY A 256 9.80 -5.68 -3.57
C GLY A 256 9.88 -4.16 -3.34
N ILE A 257 8.96 -3.63 -2.54
CA ILE A 257 8.95 -2.21 -2.17
C ILE A 257 10.26 -1.84 -1.47
N THR A 258 10.93 -0.80 -1.97
CA THR A 258 12.22 -0.37 -1.40
C THR A 258 12.02 0.58 -0.22
N SER A 259 13.10 0.83 0.54
CA SER A 259 13.08 1.80 1.63
C SER A 259 12.70 3.20 1.15
N THR A 260 13.16 3.60 -0.03
CA THR A 260 12.82 4.88 -0.66
C THR A 260 11.35 4.96 -1.04
N ASP A 261 10.79 3.89 -1.64
CA ASP A 261 9.37 3.80 -1.98
C ASP A 261 8.47 3.91 -0.73
N PHE A 262 8.81 3.13 0.30
CA PHE A 262 8.06 3.13 1.54
C PHE A 262 8.16 4.49 2.26
N ALA A 263 9.34 5.11 2.28
CA ALA A 263 9.54 6.44 2.85
C ALA A 263 8.75 7.53 2.10
N TYR A 264 8.62 7.41 0.78
CA TYR A 264 7.77 8.30 -0.01
C TYR A 264 6.30 8.19 0.39
N LEU A 265 5.74 6.97 0.42
CA LEU A 265 4.35 6.77 0.83
C LEU A 265 4.12 7.23 2.28
N GLN A 266 5.05 6.91 3.18
CA GLN A 266 4.96 7.35 4.58
C GLN A 266 4.97 8.88 4.69
N ALA A 267 5.79 9.57 3.90
CA ALA A 267 5.87 11.02 3.90
C ALA A 267 4.64 11.70 3.27
N LEU A 268 4.03 11.07 2.25
CA LEU A 268 2.76 11.49 1.67
C LEU A 268 1.62 11.42 2.70
N TYR A 269 1.49 10.26 3.36
CA TYR A 269 0.40 10.00 4.30
C TYR A 269 0.61 10.58 5.70
N ALA A 270 1.76 11.19 5.98
CA ALA A 270 2.00 11.93 7.22
C ALA A 270 1.16 13.23 7.34
N ARG A 271 0.52 13.68 6.26
CA ARG A 271 -0.29 14.92 6.22
C ARG A 271 -1.58 14.69 5.43
N LYS A 272 -2.57 15.55 5.69
CA LYS A 272 -3.89 15.49 5.07
C LYS A 272 -3.95 16.07 3.64
N GLY A 273 -2.89 16.70 3.14
CA GLY A 273 -2.87 17.28 1.78
C GLY A 273 -3.51 18.66 1.68
N GLU A 274 -3.33 19.49 2.70
CA GLU A 274 -3.78 20.88 2.73
C GLU A 274 -2.66 21.83 2.28
N GLU A 275 -1.71 21.35 1.48
CA GLU A 275 -0.56 22.12 1.02
C GLU A 275 -0.65 22.17 -0.51
N SER A 276 -0.05 23.20 -1.13
CA SER A 276 0.19 23.14 -2.57
C SER A 276 1.10 21.95 -2.89
N GLY A 277 0.91 21.34 -4.05
CA GLY A 277 1.68 20.16 -4.47
C GLY A 277 3.18 20.41 -4.52
N VAL A 278 3.60 21.64 -4.86
CA VAL A 278 5.02 22.03 -4.88
C VAL A 278 5.61 22.06 -3.46
N GLN A 279 4.92 22.70 -2.51
CA GLN A 279 5.35 22.75 -1.12
C GLN A 279 5.41 21.34 -0.51
N GLU A 280 4.37 20.55 -0.78
CA GLU A 280 4.26 19.20 -0.26
C GLU A 280 5.33 18.27 -0.84
N ARG A 281 5.58 18.34 -2.15
CA ARG A 281 6.65 17.57 -2.79
C ARG A 281 8.00 17.88 -2.14
N GLY A 282 8.29 19.16 -1.92
CA GLY A 282 9.51 19.58 -1.21
C GLY A 282 9.57 19.06 0.24
N ARG A 283 8.43 19.02 0.94
CA ARG A 283 8.32 18.46 2.29
C ARG A 283 8.57 16.94 2.29
N ILE A 284 8.02 16.21 1.33
CA ILE A 284 8.23 14.77 1.15
C ILE A 284 9.73 14.49 0.98
N ALA A 285 10.38 15.16 0.03
CA ALA A 285 11.82 15.00 -0.20
C ALA A 285 12.66 15.32 1.05
N ARG A 286 12.35 16.43 1.75
CA ARG A 286 13.01 16.76 3.04
C ARG A 286 12.86 15.66 4.09
N ARG A 287 11.67 15.06 4.21
CA ARG A 287 11.40 14.02 5.19
C ARG A 287 12.16 12.72 4.88
N ILE A 288 12.21 12.32 3.61
CA ILE A 288 12.97 11.13 3.18
C ILE A 288 14.47 11.34 3.49
N ARG A 289 15.04 12.51 3.14
CA ARG A 289 16.44 12.84 3.44
C ARG A 289 16.76 12.73 4.93
N LYS A 290 15.92 13.31 5.79
CA LYS A 290 16.11 13.27 7.25
C LYS A 290 15.99 11.85 7.84
N GLY A 291 15.22 10.97 7.21
CA GLY A 291 15.10 9.57 7.64
C GLY A 291 16.27 8.68 7.23
N GLN A 292 17.16 9.19 6.38
CA GLN A 292 18.38 8.51 5.90
C GLN A 292 19.66 9.11 6.54
N GLU A 293 19.51 9.99 7.53
CA GLU A 293 20.58 10.55 8.35
C GLU A 293 20.61 9.84 9.70
#